data_AF-A0A428MFS4-F1
#
_entry.id   AF-A0A428MFS4-F1
#
_cell.length_a   1.000
_cell.length_b   1.000
_cell.length_c   1.000
_cell.angle_alpha   90.00
_cell.angle_beta   90.00
_cell.angle_gamma   90.00
#
_symmetry.space_group_name_H-M   'P 1'
#
loop_
_entity.id
_entity.type
_entity.pdbx_description
1 polymer ?
#
loop_
_entity_poly.entity_id
_entity_poly.type
_entity_poly.pdbx_seq_one_letter_code
_entity_poly.pdbx_strand_id
1 'polypeptide(L)'
;MKAARSCLGIAAVAVLIGLFTAPAKAHADTYQIYLLVGANNSNTFLTAPIGITDSGTVVVSVDPVNCNGTPGHCYDHFDSGVLVSQSPTNPGLAYDNGTPCTPNASFNGSFSASVCNNGREVYGTAINSAQYPLSIFTGPDPAADFFANGLLATVDLNSSGDFLYWVNAAGSSSGEIYEAVDLTTSEVPEPSSIVLLGIGLFAAAGTMRRRLFHL
;
A
#
# COMPACT_ATOMS: atom_id res chain seq x y z
N MET A 1 25.91 -0.78 -52.01
CA MET A 1 24.58 -0.41 -51.45
C MET A 1 23.69 -1.66 -51.28
N LYS A 2 23.95 -2.51 -50.27
CA LYS A 2 23.07 -3.66 -49.93
C LYS A 2 22.93 -3.87 -48.41
N ALA A 3 23.92 -3.45 -47.62
CA ALA A 3 23.91 -3.55 -46.15
C ALA A 3 22.85 -2.66 -45.46
N ALA A 4 22.60 -1.43 -45.98
CA ALA A 4 21.67 -0.48 -45.34
C ALA A 4 20.19 -0.93 -45.35
N ARG A 5 19.78 -1.77 -46.30
CA ARG A 5 18.40 -2.29 -46.38
C ARG A 5 18.12 -3.40 -45.36
N SER A 6 19.15 -4.15 -44.94
CA SER A 6 18.99 -5.25 -43.98
C SER A 6 18.86 -4.73 -42.54
N CYS A 7 19.56 -3.64 -42.18
CA CYS A 7 19.44 -3.04 -40.84
C CYS A 7 18.07 -2.38 -40.59
N LEU A 8 17.44 -1.83 -41.63
CA LEU A 8 16.10 -1.25 -41.54
C LEU A 8 15.01 -2.30 -41.26
N GLY A 9 15.14 -3.49 -41.85
CA GLY A 9 14.20 -4.60 -41.63
C GLY A 9 14.24 -5.12 -40.20
N ILE A 10 15.44 -5.24 -39.61
CA ILE A 10 15.63 -5.71 -38.23
C ILE A 10 15.09 -4.68 -37.22
N ALA A 11 15.33 -3.38 -37.46
CA ALA A 11 14.80 -2.31 -36.61
C ALA A 11 13.26 -2.25 -36.65
N ALA A 12 12.65 -2.42 -37.81
CA ALA A 12 11.19 -2.44 -37.95
C ALA A 12 10.55 -3.64 -37.24
N VAL A 13 11.19 -4.82 -37.31
CA VAL A 13 10.73 -6.03 -36.61
C VAL A 13 10.89 -5.89 -35.10
N ALA A 14 11.99 -5.30 -34.60
CA ALA A 14 12.18 -5.05 -33.16
C ALA A 14 11.14 -4.05 -32.61
N VAL A 15 10.80 -3.00 -33.38
CA VAL A 15 9.74 -2.04 -33.03
C VAL A 15 8.36 -2.69 -33.05
N LEU A 16 8.06 -3.55 -34.03
CA LEU A 16 6.81 -4.33 -34.06
C LEU A 16 6.71 -5.29 -32.88
N ILE A 17 7.79 -6.01 -32.53
CA ILE A 17 7.82 -6.90 -31.37
C ILE A 17 7.57 -6.10 -30.08
N GLY A 18 8.22 -4.95 -29.89
CA GLY A 18 7.99 -4.08 -28.71
C GLY A 18 6.60 -3.41 -28.66
N LEU A 19 5.94 -3.21 -29.81
CA LEU A 19 4.57 -2.68 -29.90
C LEU A 19 3.50 -3.75 -29.63
N PHE A 20 3.81 -5.02 -29.87
CA PHE A 20 2.89 -6.15 -29.71
C PHE A 20 3.18 -7.06 -28.50
N THR A 21 4.28 -6.84 -27.77
CA THR A 21 4.37 -7.31 -26.39
C THR A 21 3.32 -6.52 -25.61
N ALA A 22 2.17 -7.15 -25.35
CA ALA A 22 1.16 -6.59 -24.47
C ALA A 22 1.87 -6.07 -23.21
N PRO A 23 1.63 -4.81 -22.79
CA PRO A 23 2.19 -4.34 -21.53
C PRO A 23 1.78 -5.36 -20.48
N ALA A 24 2.77 -6.00 -19.87
CA ALA A 24 2.51 -6.80 -18.69
C ALA A 24 1.81 -5.85 -17.72
N LYS A 25 0.60 -6.18 -17.28
CA LYS A 25 -0.04 -5.43 -16.20
C LYS A 25 0.90 -5.55 -15.01
N ALA A 26 1.67 -4.51 -14.75
CA ALA A 26 2.33 -4.35 -13.47
C ALA A 26 1.23 -3.96 -12.50
N HIS A 27 0.67 -4.95 -11.81
CA HIS A 27 -0.07 -4.69 -10.59
C HIS A 27 0.98 -4.40 -9.53
N ALA A 28 1.23 -3.12 -9.27
CA ALA A 28 1.82 -2.72 -8.01
C ALA A 28 0.68 -2.69 -7.01
N ASP A 29 0.89 -3.25 -5.82
CA ASP A 29 -0.08 -3.11 -4.75
C ASP A 29 -0.32 -1.61 -4.51
N THR A 30 -1.58 -1.20 -4.59
CA THR A 30 -1.97 0.20 -4.49
C THR A 30 -2.86 0.34 -3.27
N TYR A 31 -2.41 1.13 -2.30
CA TYR A 31 -3.14 1.36 -1.06
C TYR A 31 -3.50 2.83 -0.92
N GLN A 32 -4.71 3.08 -0.41
CA GLN A 32 -5.06 4.37 0.15
C GLN A 32 -4.89 4.33 1.66
N ILE A 33 -4.06 5.22 2.19
CA ILE A 33 -3.65 5.24 3.59
C ILE A 33 -4.37 6.36 4.34
N TYR A 34 -5.01 6.01 5.45
CA TYR A 34 -5.69 6.94 6.33
C TYR A 34 -5.07 6.92 7.72
N LEU A 35 -4.74 8.10 8.24
CA LEU A 35 -4.42 8.25 9.65
C LEU A 35 -5.72 8.24 10.45
N LEU A 36 -5.92 7.22 11.29
CA LEU A 36 -7.10 7.11 12.15
C LEU A 36 -6.86 7.82 13.49
N VAL A 37 -5.71 7.54 14.12
CA VAL A 37 -5.32 8.15 15.39
C VAL A 37 -3.85 8.55 15.34
N GLY A 38 -3.61 9.84 15.54
CA GLY A 38 -2.27 10.42 15.58
C GLY A 38 -1.49 10.05 16.84
N ALA A 39 -0.15 10.20 16.76
CA ALA A 39 0.74 9.95 17.88
C ALA A 39 0.35 10.82 19.08
N ASN A 40 0.00 10.17 20.18
CA ASN A 40 -0.25 10.80 21.46
C ASN A 40 0.98 10.60 22.36
N ASN A 41 1.64 11.71 22.72
CA ASN A 41 2.85 11.74 23.54
C ASN A 41 2.58 11.53 25.05
N SER A 42 1.34 11.22 25.41
CA SER A 42 0.87 11.07 26.77
C SER A 42 0.74 9.59 27.12
N ASN A 43 1.64 9.09 27.97
CA ASN A 43 1.68 7.73 28.53
C ASN A 43 0.41 7.31 29.31
N THR A 44 -0.65 8.13 29.33
CA THR A 44 -1.90 7.91 30.05
C THR A 44 -3.06 7.47 29.14
N PHE A 45 -2.86 7.43 27.82
CA PHE A 45 -3.92 7.17 26.85
C PHE A 45 -3.83 5.70 26.39
N LEU A 46 -4.88 4.93 26.66
CA LEU A 46 -5.02 3.53 26.22
C LEU A 46 -5.60 3.51 24.80
N THR A 47 -4.83 4.01 23.83
CA THR A 47 -5.18 3.87 22.42
C THR A 47 -4.67 2.54 21.90
N ALA A 48 -5.54 1.71 21.33
CA ALA A 48 -5.15 0.42 20.77
C ALA A 48 -6.05 0.02 19.60
N PRO A 49 -5.51 -0.58 18.53
CA PRO A 49 -6.34 -1.22 17.52
C PRO A 49 -7.07 -2.42 18.13
N ILE A 50 -8.36 -2.57 17.81
CA ILE A 50 -9.17 -3.72 18.24
C ILE A 50 -9.28 -4.74 17.10
N GLY A 51 -9.47 -4.28 15.87
CA GLY A 51 -9.49 -5.14 14.70
C GLY A 51 -10.16 -4.53 13.49
N ILE A 52 -10.15 -5.30 12.41
CA ILE A 52 -10.77 -5.01 11.13
C ILE A 52 -11.71 -6.17 10.74
N THR A 53 -12.89 -5.81 10.24
CA THR A 53 -13.88 -6.77 9.72
C THR A 53 -13.60 -7.15 8.27
N ASP A 54 -14.26 -8.19 7.78
CA ASP A 54 -14.20 -8.60 6.37
C ASP A 54 -14.66 -7.51 5.39
N SER A 55 -15.62 -6.68 5.83
CA SER A 55 -16.13 -5.54 5.07
C SER A 55 -15.26 -4.28 5.14
N GLY A 56 -14.13 -4.32 5.87
CA GLY A 56 -13.22 -3.18 6.01
C GLY A 56 -13.55 -2.21 7.16
N THR A 57 -14.59 -2.47 7.96
CA THR A 57 -14.84 -1.65 9.16
C THR A 57 -13.75 -1.90 10.21
N VAL A 58 -13.09 -0.82 10.62
CA VAL A 58 -12.03 -0.80 11.63
C VAL A 58 -12.58 -0.34 12.97
N VAL A 59 -12.12 -0.96 14.06
CA VAL A 59 -12.42 -0.50 15.42
C VAL A 59 -11.13 -0.17 16.15
N VAL A 60 -11.07 1.04 16.72
CA VAL A 60 -9.97 1.50 17.55
C VAL A 60 -10.50 1.88 18.93
N SER A 61 -9.86 1.37 19.98
CA SER A 61 -10.05 1.83 21.34
C SER A 61 -9.28 3.12 21.54
N VAL A 62 -9.93 4.17 22.04
CA VAL A 62 -9.36 5.51 22.21
C VAL A 62 -9.74 6.06 23.59
N ASP A 63 -8.78 6.62 24.31
CA ASP A 63 -8.99 7.04 25.71
C ASP A 63 -7.98 8.11 26.15
N PRO A 64 -8.35 9.17 26.90
CA PRO A 64 -9.70 9.74 27.06
C PRO A 64 -10.11 10.63 25.88
N VAL A 65 -11.24 10.29 25.26
CA VAL A 65 -11.96 11.15 24.31
C VAL A 65 -13.35 11.48 24.86
N ASN A 66 -14.04 12.46 24.26
CA ASN A 66 -15.45 12.69 24.59
C ASN A 66 -16.32 11.73 23.76
N CYS A 67 -16.71 10.60 24.35
CA CYS A 67 -17.63 9.65 23.72
C CYS A 67 -19.01 10.27 23.56
N ASN A 68 -19.35 10.70 22.34
CA ASN A 68 -20.63 11.36 22.05
C ASN A 68 -20.93 12.49 23.07
N GLY A 69 -19.91 13.27 23.42
CA GLY A 69 -20.03 14.40 24.37
C GLY A 69 -19.88 14.04 25.85
N THR A 70 -19.64 12.78 26.20
CA THR A 70 -19.34 12.36 27.58
C THR A 70 -17.85 12.01 27.72
N PRO A 71 -17.12 12.59 28.68
CA PRO A 71 -15.73 12.21 28.92
C PRO A 71 -15.60 10.72 29.24
N GLY A 72 -14.77 9.98 28.50
CA GLY A 72 -14.51 8.58 28.79
C GLY A 72 -13.81 7.80 27.67
N HIS A 73 -13.69 6.51 27.90
CA HIS A 73 -13.18 5.55 26.94
C HIS A 73 -14.16 5.35 25.78
N CYS A 74 -13.65 5.27 24.56
CA CYS A 74 -14.44 5.02 23.36
C CYS A 74 -13.87 3.91 22.49
N TYR A 75 -14.79 3.32 21.74
CA TYR A 75 -14.52 2.50 20.58
C TYR A 75 -14.99 3.30 19.36
N ASP A 76 -14.02 3.80 18.60
CA ASP A 76 -14.25 4.54 17.37
C ASP A 76 -14.31 3.54 16.21
N HIS A 77 -15.35 3.65 15.39
CA HIS A 77 -15.53 2.82 14.20
C HIS A 77 -15.19 3.65 12.98
N PHE A 78 -14.30 3.13 12.16
CA PHE A 78 -13.90 3.75 10.90
C PHE A 78 -14.32 2.87 9.73
N ASP A 79 -14.68 3.53 8.63
CA ASP A 79 -14.86 2.91 7.33
C ASP A 79 -14.07 3.76 6.32
N SER A 80 -12.99 3.19 5.77
CA SER A 80 -12.14 3.87 4.80
C SER A 80 -11.66 5.25 5.29
N GLY A 81 -11.15 5.30 6.52
CA GLY A 81 -10.67 6.50 7.18
C GLY A 81 -11.75 7.44 7.73
N VAL A 82 -13.03 7.16 7.52
CA VAL A 82 -14.14 8.00 7.99
C VAL A 82 -14.67 7.47 9.31
N LEU A 83 -14.68 8.30 10.36
CA LEU A 83 -15.34 7.96 11.63
C LEU A 83 -16.86 7.88 11.41
N VAL A 84 -17.41 6.66 11.45
CA VAL A 84 -18.84 6.40 11.21
C VAL A 84 -19.66 6.34 12.50
N SER A 85 -19.05 5.89 13.60
CA SER A 85 -19.73 5.84 14.91
C SER A 85 -18.75 5.75 16.06
N GLN A 86 -19.21 6.11 17.26
CA GLN A 86 -18.48 5.95 18.51
C GLN A 86 -19.35 5.22 19.54
N SER A 87 -18.74 4.33 20.32
CA SER A 87 -19.41 3.54 21.34
C SER A 87 -18.64 3.56 22.67
N PRO A 88 -19.29 3.68 23.83
CA PRO A 88 -18.64 3.55 25.13
C PRO A 88 -18.29 2.09 25.49
N THR A 89 -18.79 1.12 24.73
CA THR A 89 -18.57 -0.31 24.94
C THR A 89 -18.05 -0.97 23.67
N ASN A 90 -17.19 -1.98 23.81
CA ASN A 90 -16.65 -2.70 22.66
C ASN A 90 -17.83 -3.30 21.86
N PRO A 91 -17.96 -2.98 20.56
CA PRO A 91 -19.06 -3.49 19.73
C PRO A 91 -19.02 -5.01 19.55
N GLY A 92 -17.85 -5.65 19.76
CA GLY A 92 -17.69 -7.10 19.60
C GLY A 92 -18.01 -7.57 18.18
N LEU A 93 -17.56 -6.83 17.16
CA LEU A 93 -17.77 -7.20 15.76
C LEU A 93 -17.08 -8.53 15.42
N ALA A 94 -17.50 -9.16 14.33
CA ALA A 94 -16.81 -10.31 13.77
C ALA A 94 -15.55 -9.84 13.03
N TYR A 95 -14.43 -9.80 13.76
CA TYR A 95 -13.15 -9.41 13.19
C TYR A 95 -12.53 -10.54 12.38
N ASP A 96 -11.98 -10.19 11.22
CA ASP A 96 -11.22 -11.12 10.38
C ASP A 96 -9.78 -11.19 10.91
N ASN A 97 -9.13 -10.03 11.05
CA ASN A 97 -7.77 -9.79 11.58
C ASN A 97 -6.63 -10.61 10.98
N GLY A 98 -6.91 -11.65 10.19
CA GLY A 98 -5.93 -12.58 9.69
C GLY A 98 -5.35 -13.47 10.79
N THR A 99 -4.23 -14.11 10.46
CA THR A 99 -3.54 -15.01 11.38
C THR A 99 -2.06 -14.69 11.46
N PRO A 100 -1.44 -14.73 12.65
CA PRO A 100 0.01 -14.62 12.76
C PRO A 100 0.70 -15.67 11.88
N CYS A 101 1.69 -15.26 11.10
CA CYS A 101 2.40 -16.13 10.17
C CYS A 101 3.89 -15.85 10.13
N THR A 102 4.67 -16.75 9.54
CA THR A 102 6.07 -16.48 9.20
C THR A 102 6.11 -15.85 7.82
N PRO A 103 6.63 -14.60 7.66
CA PRO A 103 6.71 -13.94 6.37
C PRO A 103 7.51 -14.74 5.36
N ASN A 104 7.09 -14.73 4.09
CA ASN A 104 7.86 -15.32 3.00
C ASN A 104 8.93 -14.36 2.45
N ALA A 105 9.69 -13.71 3.33
CA ALA A 105 10.68 -12.72 2.91
C ALA A 105 11.83 -13.36 2.10
N SER A 106 12.21 -12.73 0.98
CA SER A 106 13.38 -13.12 0.18
C SER A 106 14.73 -12.74 0.81
N PHE A 107 14.70 -12.11 1.99
CA PHE A 107 15.88 -11.71 2.76
C PHE A 107 15.83 -12.29 4.18
N ASN A 108 17.00 -12.45 4.78
CA ASN A 108 17.10 -12.89 6.17
C ASN A 108 16.91 -11.68 7.11
N GLY A 109 15.92 -11.73 7.98
CA GLY A 109 15.57 -10.64 8.87
C GLY A 109 14.91 -11.12 10.17
N SER A 110 14.92 -10.25 11.18
CA SER A 110 14.04 -10.39 12.34
C SER A 110 12.78 -9.57 12.11
N PHE A 111 11.61 -10.14 12.43
CA PHE A 111 10.31 -9.52 12.20
C PHE A 111 9.71 -9.06 13.53
N SER A 112 9.11 -7.87 13.55
CA SER A 112 8.46 -7.30 14.74
C SER A 112 7.00 -7.73 14.86
N ALA A 113 6.30 -7.83 13.73
CA ALA A 113 4.94 -8.32 13.62
C ALA A 113 4.71 -8.85 12.20
N SER A 114 3.82 -9.83 12.06
CA SER A 114 3.47 -10.43 10.78
C SER A 114 2.10 -11.08 10.84
N VAL A 115 1.28 -10.82 9.83
CA VAL A 115 -0.06 -11.39 9.69
C VAL A 115 -0.29 -11.79 8.24
N CYS A 116 -0.93 -12.93 8.04
CA CYS A 116 -1.33 -13.43 6.74
C CYS A 116 -2.84 -13.67 6.71
N ASN A 117 -3.46 -13.38 5.57
CA ASN A 117 -4.85 -13.68 5.32
C ASN A 117 -5.11 -13.83 3.83
N ASN A 118 -5.86 -14.87 3.44
CA ASN A 118 -6.29 -15.10 2.04
C ASN A 118 -5.16 -14.99 0.98
N GLY A 119 -3.96 -15.49 1.30
CA GLY A 119 -2.79 -15.45 0.40
C GLY A 119 -2.05 -14.11 0.36
N ARG A 120 -2.44 -13.14 1.18
CA ARG A 120 -1.75 -11.87 1.41
C ARG A 120 -0.99 -11.92 2.73
N GLU A 121 0.05 -11.12 2.84
CA GLU A 121 0.84 -10.98 4.07
C GLU A 121 1.18 -9.51 4.32
N VAL A 122 1.24 -9.10 5.58
CA VAL A 122 1.82 -7.82 5.99
C VAL A 122 2.77 -8.09 7.13
N TYR A 123 3.99 -7.59 7.02
CA TYR A 123 4.99 -7.78 8.06
C TYR A 123 5.92 -6.59 8.21
N GLY A 124 6.38 -6.38 9.44
CA GLY A 124 7.35 -5.36 9.80
C GLY A 124 8.67 -5.99 10.21
N THR A 125 9.77 -5.36 9.83
CA THR A 125 11.10 -5.75 10.27
C THR A 125 11.50 -5.05 11.57
N ALA A 126 12.27 -5.75 12.39
CA ALA A 126 12.78 -5.22 13.64
C ALA A 126 13.86 -4.14 13.42
N ILE A 127 14.10 -3.30 14.44
CA ILE A 127 15.13 -2.24 14.45
C ILE A 127 16.52 -2.76 14.09
N ASN A 128 16.83 -3.99 14.49
CA ASN A 128 18.13 -4.64 14.30
C ASN A 128 18.24 -5.42 12.98
N SER A 129 17.27 -5.32 12.08
CA SER A 129 17.36 -5.93 10.75
C SER A 129 18.47 -5.27 9.93
N ALA A 130 19.38 -6.08 9.37
CA ALA A 130 20.61 -5.59 8.74
C ALA A 130 20.36 -4.91 7.37
N GLN A 131 19.38 -5.41 6.61
CA GLN A 131 19.12 -4.94 5.25
C GLN A 131 17.99 -3.91 5.19
N TYR A 132 16.93 -4.15 5.95
CA TYR A 132 15.73 -3.33 5.97
C TYR A 132 15.32 -3.11 7.43
N PRO A 133 15.99 -2.23 8.20
CA PRO A 133 15.55 -1.89 9.54
C PRO A 133 14.29 -1.03 9.49
N LEU A 134 13.31 -1.33 10.34
CA LEU A 134 12.08 -0.53 10.47
C LEU A 134 11.34 -0.36 9.14
N SER A 135 11.11 -1.45 8.43
CA SER A 135 10.44 -1.46 7.14
C SER A 135 9.23 -2.38 7.19
N ILE A 136 8.16 -1.98 6.53
CA ILE A 136 6.89 -2.69 6.44
C ILE A 136 6.74 -3.13 4.99
N PHE A 137 6.34 -4.38 4.81
CA PHE A 137 6.15 -5.01 3.50
C PHE A 137 4.79 -5.68 3.41
N THR A 138 4.24 -5.75 2.19
CA THR A 138 2.97 -6.43 1.87
C THR A 138 3.19 -7.75 1.10
N GLY A 139 4.44 -8.22 1.03
CA GLY A 139 4.81 -9.38 0.24
C GLY A 139 6.29 -9.77 0.28
N PRO A 140 6.69 -10.79 -0.48
CA PRO A 140 8.00 -11.42 -0.40
C PRO A 140 9.15 -10.68 -1.12
N ASP A 141 8.84 -9.85 -2.13
CA ASP A 141 9.80 -9.10 -2.92
C ASP A 141 10.00 -7.70 -2.35
N PRO A 142 11.12 -7.41 -1.67
CA PRO A 142 11.34 -6.10 -1.04
C PRO A 142 11.45 -4.95 -2.04
N ALA A 143 11.65 -5.22 -3.34
CA ALA A 143 11.68 -4.17 -4.36
C ALA A 143 10.28 -3.77 -4.85
N ALA A 144 9.32 -4.70 -4.83
CA ALA A 144 7.95 -4.48 -5.28
C ALA A 144 6.98 -4.23 -4.11
N ASP A 145 7.21 -4.89 -2.98
CA ASP A 145 6.27 -5.01 -1.87
C ASP A 145 6.68 -4.13 -0.68
N PHE A 146 7.63 -3.21 -0.86
CA PHE A 146 7.93 -2.21 0.16
C PHE A 146 6.72 -1.27 0.33
N PHE A 147 6.15 -1.26 1.52
CA PHE A 147 4.97 -0.47 1.84
C PHE A 147 5.33 0.85 2.54
N ALA A 148 6.01 0.78 3.68
CA ALA A 148 6.33 1.96 4.49
C ALA A 148 7.54 1.75 5.41
N ASN A 149 7.99 2.83 6.05
CA ASN A 149 8.96 2.76 7.14
C ASN A 149 8.27 2.92 8.50
N GLY A 150 8.76 2.18 9.49
CA GLY A 150 8.35 2.29 10.89
C GLY A 150 8.45 0.97 11.65
N LEU A 151 8.39 1.03 12.98
CA LEU A 151 8.32 -0.17 13.81
C LEU A 151 6.86 -0.63 13.87
N LEU A 152 6.53 -1.67 13.12
CA LEU A 152 5.21 -2.28 13.17
C LEU A 152 5.01 -2.96 14.52
N ALA A 153 4.18 -2.36 15.37
CA ALA A 153 3.86 -2.87 16.70
C ALA A 153 2.76 -3.93 16.63
N THR A 154 1.69 -3.64 15.88
CA THR A 154 0.58 -4.55 15.61
C THR A 154 0.08 -4.33 14.19
N VAL A 155 -0.52 -5.37 13.63
CA VAL A 155 -1.24 -5.31 12.36
C VAL A 155 -2.38 -6.32 12.40
N ASP A 156 -3.52 -5.95 11.82
CA ASP A 156 -4.66 -6.81 11.56
C ASP A 156 -4.98 -6.71 10.06
N LEU A 157 -5.14 -7.84 9.37
CA LEU A 157 -5.32 -7.92 7.92
C LEU A 157 -6.62 -8.65 7.58
N ASN A 158 -7.53 -8.01 6.86
CA ASN A 158 -8.74 -8.68 6.39
C ASN A 158 -8.48 -9.49 5.11
N SER A 159 -9.45 -10.33 4.75
CA SER A 159 -9.40 -11.21 3.58
C SER A 159 -9.49 -10.47 2.25
N SER A 160 -9.96 -9.22 2.24
CA SER A 160 -10.00 -8.32 1.08
C SER A 160 -8.60 -7.77 0.75
N GLY A 161 -7.74 -7.62 1.75
CA GLY A 161 -6.39 -7.07 1.64
C GLY A 161 -6.19 -5.73 2.35
N ASP A 162 -7.24 -5.19 2.97
CA ASP A 162 -7.15 -4.00 3.81
C ASP A 162 -6.52 -4.39 5.14
N PHE A 163 -5.75 -3.47 5.72
CA PHE A 163 -5.15 -3.71 7.02
C PHE A 163 -5.13 -2.49 7.92
N LEU A 164 -5.37 -2.76 9.18
CA LEU A 164 -5.21 -1.84 10.30
C LEU A 164 -3.83 -2.05 10.89
N TYR A 165 -3.05 -1.00 11.07
CA TYR A 165 -1.69 -1.14 11.58
C TYR A 165 -1.28 -0.02 12.52
N TRP A 166 -0.54 -0.40 13.56
CA TRP A 166 0.01 0.52 14.54
C TRP A 166 1.53 0.61 14.39
N VAL A 167 2.00 1.80 14.08
CA VAL A 167 3.42 2.08 13.81
C VAL A 167 4.01 3.01 14.86
N ASN A 168 5.12 2.59 15.45
CA ASN A 168 5.89 3.40 16.37
C ASN A 168 7.11 4.01 15.67
N ALA A 169 7.45 5.24 16.04
CA ALA A 169 8.76 5.80 15.72
C ALA A 169 9.86 5.03 16.47
N ALA A 170 11.07 4.99 15.89
CA ALA A 170 12.21 4.34 16.51
C ALA A 170 12.48 4.87 17.93
N GLY A 171 12.43 3.99 18.95
CA GLY A 171 12.65 4.39 20.35
C GLY A 171 11.49 5.14 21.00
N SER A 172 10.33 5.22 20.36
CA SER A 172 9.10 5.79 20.91
C SER A 172 8.15 4.69 21.38
N SER A 173 7.49 4.91 22.52
CA SER A 173 6.31 4.14 22.93
C SER A 173 4.99 4.73 22.41
N SER A 174 5.04 5.93 21.83
CA SER A 174 3.93 6.56 21.12
C SER A 174 3.98 6.17 19.65
N GLY A 175 2.83 5.82 19.10
CA GLY A 175 2.68 5.47 17.70
C GLY A 175 1.36 5.94 17.12
N GLU A 176 1.23 5.73 15.83
CA GLU A 176 0.11 6.16 15.02
C GLU A 176 -0.64 4.93 14.51
N ILE A 177 -1.96 5.02 14.51
CA ILE A 177 -2.83 3.97 14.00
C ILE A 177 -3.36 4.40 12.65
N TYR A 178 -3.14 3.54 11.67
CA TYR A 178 -3.47 3.75 10.28
C TYR A 178 -4.36 2.62 9.74
N GLU A 179 -5.15 2.96 8.74
CA GLU A 179 -5.87 2.02 7.88
C GLU A 179 -5.31 2.13 6.47
N ALA A 180 -4.95 0.99 5.88
CA ALA A 180 -4.58 0.87 4.48
C ALA A 180 -5.69 0.10 3.76
N VAL A 181 -6.36 0.77 2.81
CA VAL A 181 -7.40 0.17 1.97
C VAL A 181 -6.79 -0.29 0.65
N ASP A 182 -6.97 -1.55 0.29
CA ASP A 182 -6.42 -2.14 -0.92
C ASP A 182 -7.24 -1.73 -2.16
N LEU A 183 -6.59 -0.99 -3.06
CA LEU A 183 -7.13 -0.53 -4.34
C LEU A 183 -6.54 -1.28 -5.54
N THR A 184 -5.75 -2.32 -5.33
CA THR A 184 -5.00 -3.04 -6.38
C THR A 184 -5.90 -3.63 -7.46
N THR A 185 -7.14 -3.93 -7.12
CA THR A 185 -8.14 -4.43 -8.09
C THR A 185 -9.03 -3.34 -8.68
N SER A 186 -9.13 -2.16 -8.05
CA SER A 186 -9.97 -1.05 -8.50
C SER A 186 -9.21 -0.09 -9.42
N GLU A 187 -7.89 0.03 -9.24
CA GLU A 187 -7.05 0.87 -10.09
C GLU A 187 -6.53 0.09 -11.29
N VAL A 188 -6.81 0.60 -12.49
CA VAL A 188 -6.26 0.05 -13.73
C VAL A 188 -4.83 0.60 -13.86
N PRO A 189 -3.79 -0.26 -13.93
CA PRO A 189 -2.42 0.23 -14.10
C PRO A 189 -2.35 1.17 -15.30
N GLU A 190 -1.81 2.37 -15.11
CA GLU A 190 -1.62 3.28 -16.23
C GLU A 190 -0.75 2.56 -17.28
N PRO A 191 -1.13 2.59 -18.57
CA PRO A 191 -0.36 1.90 -19.59
C PRO A 191 1.05 2.47 -19.59
N SER A 192 2.03 1.59 -19.36
CA SER A 192 3.45 1.93 -19.34
C SER A 192 3.88 2.51 -20.71
N SER A 193 3.81 3.83 -20.82
CA SER A 193 4.68 4.72 -21.59
C SER A 193 4.70 4.63 -23.12
N ILE A 194 4.40 3.52 -23.79
CA ILE A 194 4.58 3.39 -25.26
C ILE A 194 3.46 4.07 -26.06
N VAL A 195 2.21 4.03 -25.58
CA VAL A 195 1.09 4.70 -26.27
C VAL A 195 1.20 6.22 -26.15
N LEU A 196 1.55 6.73 -24.95
CA LEU A 196 1.82 8.15 -24.71
C LEU A 196 3.05 8.64 -25.49
N LEU A 197 4.15 7.87 -25.50
CA LEU A 197 5.32 8.16 -26.34
C LEU A 197 4.95 8.16 -27.83
N GLY A 198 4.13 7.20 -28.27
CA GLY A 198 3.65 7.10 -29.64
C GLY A 198 2.81 8.30 -30.06
N ILE A 199 1.82 8.68 -29.25
CA ILE A 199 1.00 9.88 -29.49
C ILE A 199 1.87 11.14 -29.51
N GLY A 200 2.82 11.26 -28.58
CA GLY A 200 3.79 12.36 -28.53
C GLY A 200 4.66 12.44 -29.80
N LEU A 201 5.17 11.30 -30.28
CA LEU A 201 5.97 11.22 -31.51
C LEU A 201 5.15 11.55 -32.76
N PHE A 202 3.90 11.07 -32.86
CA PHE A 202 3.01 11.42 -33.99
C PHE A 202 2.63 12.90 -33.98
N ALA A 203 2.37 13.49 -32.82
CA ALA A 203 2.11 14.92 -32.68
C ALA A 203 3.36 15.76 -33.06
N ALA A 204 4.54 15.35 -32.61
CA ALA A 204 5.81 15.99 -32.99
C ALA A 204 6.09 15.87 -34.50
N ALA A 205 5.88 14.70 -35.11
CA ALA A 205 6.05 14.52 -36.55
C ALA A 205 5.04 15.33 -37.37
N GLY A 206 3.78 15.42 -36.92
CA GLY A 206 2.74 16.22 -37.57
C GLY A 206 3.03 17.72 -37.54
N THR A 207 3.56 18.22 -36.42
CA THR A 207 3.95 19.64 -36.29
C THR A 207 5.22 19.97 -37.07
N MET A 208 6.21 19.07 -37.14
CA MET A 208 7.40 19.25 -37.98
C MET A 208 7.06 19.25 -39.47
N ARG A 209 6.13 18.40 -39.91
CA ARG A 209 5.68 18.36 -41.32
C ARG A 209 5.04 19.68 -41.75
N ARG A 210 4.31 20.37 -40.87
CA ARG A 210 3.72 21.69 -41.18
C ARG A 210 4.77 22.79 -41.35
N ARG A 211 5.97 22.68 -40.77
CA ARG A 211 7.05 23.67 -40.94
C ARG A 211 7.93 23.45 -42.17
N LEU A 212 8.06 22.22 -42.65
CA LEU A 212 8.96 21.87 -43.76
C LEU A 212 8.34 22.00 -45.17
N PHE A 213 7.01 22.11 -45.29
CA PHE A 213 6.30 22.20 -46.58
C PHE A 213 5.59 23.56 -46.83
N HIS A 214 5.99 24.61 -46.11
CA HIS A 214 5.55 26.00 -46.33
C HIS A 214 6.70 26.91 -46.83
N LEU A 215 7.62 26.36 -47.63
CA LEU A 215 8.58 27.09 -48.45
C LEU A 215 8.33 26.78 -49.92
#